data_AF-A0A1E3PJC8-F1
#
_entry.id   AF-A0A1E3PJC8-F1
#
_cell.length_a   1.000
_cell.length_b   1.000
_cell.length_c   1.000
_cell.angle_alpha   90.00
_cell.angle_beta   90.00
_cell.angle_gamma   90.00
#
_symmetry.space_group_name_H-M   'P 1'
#
loop_
_entity.id
_entity.type
_entity.pdbx_description
1 polymer ?
#
loop_
_entity_poly.entity_id
_entity_poly.type
_entity_poly.pdbx_seq_one_letter_code
_entity_poly.pdbx_strand_id
1 'polypeptide(L)'
;MNGWDDAEFLLDPYTYVYYNATFACNGGESKNHPGEYSSVKNAEKSYTLLDETINERTRKQALGEDPAPFFFVSAPISTLTNMEFDLEKHKLTVTGPQYPERHANLFKDLKLPHNENFNPDSPSGASWVRGLSKLNKIMGEVLDEFYHAHRSLGS
;
A
#
# COMPACT_ATOMS: atom_id res chain seq x y z
N MET A 1 -20.62 14.61 -3.78
CA MET A 1 -19.90 14.08 -2.60
C MET A 1 -19.62 15.27 -1.68
N ASN A 2 -19.79 15.16 -0.36
CA ASN A 2 -19.55 16.31 0.53
C ASN A 2 -18.11 16.25 1.06
N GLY A 3 -17.30 17.27 0.80
CA GLY A 3 -15.94 17.40 1.33
C GLY A 3 -14.78 17.16 0.35
N TRP A 4 -15.07 16.66 -0.86
CA TRP A 4 -14.10 16.51 -1.95
C TRP A 4 -14.75 16.94 -3.27
N ASP A 5 -14.02 17.68 -4.09
CA ASP A 5 -14.45 18.07 -5.43
C ASP A 5 -14.34 16.88 -6.40
N ASP A 6 -13.23 16.13 -6.32
CA ASP A 6 -12.96 14.91 -7.08
C ASP A 6 -12.27 13.85 -6.21
N ALA A 7 -12.52 12.56 -6.50
CA ALA A 7 -11.95 11.44 -5.77
C ALA A 7 -11.86 10.15 -6.59
N GLU A 8 -10.76 9.41 -6.39
CA GLU A 8 -10.57 8.02 -6.83
C GLU A 8 -10.33 7.16 -5.59
N PHE A 9 -11.39 6.56 -5.05
CA PHE A 9 -11.28 5.79 -3.82
C PHE A 9 -10.84 4.36 -4.08
N LEU A 10 -9.89 3.88 -3.28
CA LEU A 10 -9.53 2.47 -3.15
C LEU A 10 -10.56 1.78 -2.24
N LEU A 11 -11.12 0.65 -2.66
CA LEU A 11 -12.30 0.06 -2.04
C LEU A 11 -12.08 -1.35 -1.47
N ASP A 12 -12.66 -1.57 -0.29
CA ASP A 12 -12.78 -2.89 0.33
C ASP A 12 -13.74 -3.79 -0.46
N PRO A 13 -13.52 -5.13 -0.44
CA PRO A 13 -12.48 -5.85 0.32
C PRO A 13 -11.12 -5.92 -0.41
N TYR A 14 -10.95 -5.21 -1.51
CA TYR A 14 -9.78 -5.34 -2.39
C TYR A 14 -8.70 -4.27 -2.13
N THR A 15 -8.86 -3.45 -1.09
CA THR A 15 -7.91 -2.41 -0.68
C THR A 15 -6.50 -2.94 -0.44
N TYR A 16 -6.34 -4.18 0.00
CA TYR A 16 -5.04 -4.78 0.34
C TYR A 16 -4.62 -5.89 -0.62
N VAL A 17 -5.21 -5.94 -1.82
CA VAL A 17 -4.84 -6.90 -2.87
C VAL A 17 -3.89 -6.22 -3.86
N TYR A 18 -2.60 -6.54 -3.77
CA TYR A 18 -1.56 -5.81 -4.50
C TYR A 18 -1.68 -5.92 -6.02
N TYR A 19 -2.26 -6.99 -6.56
CA TYR A 19 -2.43 -7.19 -8.01
C TYR A 19 -3.90 -7.28 -8.45
N ASN A 20 -4.83 -6.74 -7.67
CA ASN A 20 -6.24 -6.67 -8.06
C ASN A 20 -6.99 -5.57 -7.29
N ALA A 21 -6.33 -4.45 -7.06
CA ALA A 21 -6.91 -3.31 -6.34
C ALA A 21 -8.18 -2.81 -7.07
N THR A 22 -9.17 -2.38 -6.28
CA THR A 22 -10.46 -1.91 -6.81
C THR A 22 -10.64 -0.43 -6.53
N PHE A 23 -11.01 0.33 -7.55
CA PHE A 23 -11.19 1.78 -7.44
C PHE A 23 -12.56 2.23 -7.89
N ALA A 24 -13.08 3.32 -7.33
CA ALA A 24 -14.26 4.02 -7.84
C ALA A 24 -14.01 5.52 -7.95
N CYS A 25 -14.33 6.07 -9.12
CA CYS A 25 -14.23 7.50 -9.40
C CYS A 25 -15.54 8.20 -9.05
N ASN A 26 -15.46 9.24 -8.20
CA ASN A 26 -16.57 10.14 -7.89
C ASN A 26 -17.90 9.47 -7.48
N GLY A 27 -17.81 8.31 -6.80
CA GLY A 27 -18.98 7.52 -6.37
C GLY A 27 -19.66 6.73 -7.50
N GLY A 28 -19.01 6.63 -8.66
CA GLY A 28 -19.41 5.76 -9.76
C GLY A 28 -19.13 4.28 -9.49
N GLU A 29 -19.23 3.46 -10.54
CA GLU A 29 -19.01 2.02 -10.44
C GLU A 29 -17.58 1.68 -10.01
N SER A 30 -17.46 0.67 -9.15
CA SER A 30 -16.17 0.10 -8.75
C SER A 30 -15.57 -0.72 -9.89
N LYS A 31 -14.28 -0.54 -10.15
CA LYS A 31 -13.53 -1.29 -11.16
C LYS A 31 -12.33 -1.99 -10.54
N ASN A 32 -12.26 -3.29 -10.76
CA ASN A 32 -11.13 -4.13 -10.36
C ASN A 32 -10.02 -4.04 -11.41
N HIS A 33 -8.78 -4.18 -10.98
CA HIS A 33 -7.59 -4.08 -11.83
C HIS A 33 -6.71 -5.33 -11.72
N PRO A 34 -7.17 -6.48 -12.26
CA PRO A 34 -6.48 -7.75 -12.11
C PRO A 34 -5.14 -7.77 -12.86
N GLY A 35 -4.11 -8.26 -12.19
CA GLY A 35 -2.73 -8.31 -12.69
C GLY A 35 -1.99 -6.97 -12.64
N GLU A 36 -2.66 -5.88 -12.24
CA GLU A 36 -2.04 -4.56 -12.19
C GLU A 36 -1.57 -4.26 -10.77
N TYR A 37 -0.28 -3.93 -10.64
CA TYR A 37 0.30 -3.62 -9.35
C TYR A 37 -0.29 -2.33 -8.76
N SER A 38 -0.81 -2.42 -7.53
CA SER A 38 -1.67 -1.42 -6.89
C SER A 38 -1.04 -0.03 -6.77
N SER A 39 0.24 0.07 -6.39
CA SER A 39 0.92 1.36 -6.26
C SER A 39 1.13 2.02 -7.62
N VAL A 40 1.33 1.24 -8.68
CA VAL A 40 1.42 1.78 -10.05
C VAL A 40 0.05 2.28 -10.49
N LYS A 41 -1.02 1.50 -10.26
CA LYS A 41 -2.38 1.93 -10.58
C LYS A 41 -2.82 3.17 -9.79
N ASN A 42 -2.44 3.23 -8.51
CA ASN A 42 -2.69 4.38 -7.65
C ASN A 42 -1.96 5.63 -8.15
N ALA A 43 -0.70 5.49 -8.59
CA ALA A 43 0.05 6.58 -9.19
C ALA A 43 -0.58 7.06 -10.51
N GLU A 44 -0.97 6.14 -11.41
CA GLU A 44 -1.69 6.50 -12.65
C GLU A 44 -2.96 7.30 -12.35
N LYS A 45 -3.83 6.81 -11.46
CA LYS A 45 -5.07 7.50 -11.07
C LYS A 45 -4.80 8.86 -10.42
N SER A 46 -3.76 8.94 -9.59
CA SER A 46 -3.31 10.18 -8.97
C SER A 46 -2.89 11.22 -10.00
N TYR A 47 -2.12 10.81 -11.02
CA TYR A 47 -1.70 11.69 -12.11
C TYR A 47 -2.89 12.15 -12.95
N THR A 48 -3.82 11.25 -13.30
CA THR A 48 -5.04 11.62 -14.03
C THR A 48 -5.82 12.72 -13.29
N LEU A 49 -6.08 12.56 -11.99
CA LEU A 49 -6.79 13.56 -11.19
C LEU A 49 -6.04 14.89 -11.11
N LEU A 50 -4.71 14.84 -10.96
CA LEU A 50 -3.87 16.04 -10.94
C LEU A 50 -3.90 16.77 -12.29
N ASP A 51 -3.79 16.05 -13.39
CA ASP A 51 -3.84 16.60 -14.74
C ASP A 51 -5.20 17.25 -15.02
N GLU A 52 -6.31 16.58 -14.66
CA GLU A 52 -7.66 17.13 -14.75
C GLU A 52 -7.79 18.42 -13.93
N THR A 53 -7.29 18.42 -12.70
CA THR A 53 -7.28 19.59 -11.82
C THR A 53 -6.48 20.74 -12.43
N ILE A 54 -5.27 20.48 -12.92
CA ILE A 54 -4.39 21.50 -13.52
C ILE A 54 -5.01 22.06 -14.81
N ASN A 55 -5.58 21.21 -15.65
CA ASN A 55 -6.23 21.62 -16.89
C ASN A 55 -7.43 22.53 -16.63
N GLU A 56 -8.29 22.18 -15.68
CA GLU A 56 -9.45 22.98 -15.32
C GLU A 56 -9.04 24.34 -14.73
N ARG A 57 -8.00 24.36 -13.87
CA ARG A 57 -7.44 25.62 -13.36
C ARG A 57 -6.88 26.50 -14.47
N THR A 58 -6.13 25.91 -15.39
CA THR A 58 -5.54 26.62 -16.53
C THR A 58 -6.62 27.22 -17.42
N ARG A 59 -7.69 26.46 -17.66
CA ARG A 59 -8.87 26.92 -18.41
C ARG A 59 -9.53 28.12 -17.74
N LYS A 60 -9.76 28.07 -16.42
CA LYS A 60 -10.33 29.18 -15.64
C LYS A 60 -9.46 30.44 -15.73
N GLN A 61 -8.15 30.30 -15.58
CA GLN A 61 -7.21 31.42 -15.74
C GLN A 61 -7.26 32.03 -17.14
N ALA A 62 -7.35 31.22 -18.19
CA ALA A 62 -7.48 31.70 -19.57
C ALA A 62 -8.78 32.48 -19.82
N LEU A 63 -9.82 32.25 -19.00
CA LEU A 63 -11.08 33.00 -19.03
C LEU A 63 -11.05 34.25 -18.12
N GLY A 64 -9.92 34.55 -17.47
CA GLY A 64 -9.78 35.67 -16.54
C GLY A 64 -10.33 35.41 -15.14
N GLU A 65 -10.62 34.15 -14.80
CA GLU A 65 -11.01 33.74 -13.46
C GLU A 65 -9.77 33.47 -12.58
N ASP A 66 -9.90 33.65 -11.26
CA ASP A 66 -8.88 33.27 -10.28
C ASP A 66 -9.26 31.93 -9.60
N PRO A 67 -8.66 30.79 -10.02
CA PRO A 67 -9.03 29.50 -9.46
C PRO A 67 -8.51 29.32 -8.02
N ALA A 68 -9.43 29.13 -7.08
CA ALA A 68 -9.16 28.82 -5.67
C ALA A 68 -8.10 27.71 -5.52
N PRO A 69 -7.18 27.78 -4.53
CA PRO A 69 -6.16 26.75 -4.33
C PRO A 69 -6.79 25.36 -4.12
N PHE A 70 -6.05 24.30 -4.46
CA PHE A 70 -6.50 22.92 -4.26
C PHE A 70 -5.61 22.20 -3.24
N PHE A 71 -6.18 21.17 -2.63
CA PHE A 71 -5.47 20.22 -1.77
C PHE A 71 -5.59 18.83 -2.40
N PHE A 72 -4.47 18.11 -2.46
CA PHE A 72 -4.40 16.80 -3.08
C PHE A 72 -3.84 15.77 -2.10
N VAL A 73 -4.46 14.59 -2.05
CA VAL A 73 -4.02 13.47 -1.23
C VAL A 73 -3.94 12.23 -2.10
N SER A 74 -2.81 11.54 -2.02
CA SER A 74 -2.66 10.19 -2.55
C SER A 74 -2.28 9.25 -1.40
N ALA A 75 -3.04 8.17 -1.26
CA ALA A 75 -2.89 7.19 -0.20
C ALA A 75 -2.81 5.78 -0.82
N PRO A 76 -1.63 5.35 -1.29
CA PRO A 76 -1.43 4.00 -1.80
C PRO A 76 -1.51 2.96 -0.67
N ILE A 77 -1.66 1.68 -1.05
CA ILE A 77 -1.46 0.57 -0.13
C ILE A 77 -0.05 0.69 0.46
N SER A 78 0.05 0.80 1.79
CA SER A 78 1.33 0.77 2.49
C SER A 78 1.97 -0.62 2.39
N THR A 79 3.14 -0.83 2.99
CA THR A 79 3.87 -2.11 3.04
C THR A 79 3.21 -3.18 3.92
N LEU A 80 1.88 -3.14 4.03
CA LEU A 80 1.08 -4.10 4.78
C LEU A 80 1.07 -5.46 4.08
N THR A 81 0.60 -6.49 4.80
CA THR A 81 0.31 -7.81 4.24
C THR A 81 -0.68 -7.74 3.08
N ASN A 82 -0.52 -8.63 2.11
CA ASN A 82 -1.54 -8.87 1.11
C ASN A 82 -2.71 -9.63 1.73
N MET A 83 -3.94 -9.15 1.51
CA MET A 83 -5.16 -9.74 2.08
C MET A 83 -6.17 -10.04 0.97
N GLU A 84 -6.33 -11.31 0.64
CA GLU A 84 -7.27 -11.78 -0.37
C GLU A 84 -8.51 -12.39 0.28
N PHE A 85 -9.68 -11.81 -0.02
CA PHE A 85 -10.97 -12.28 0.46
C PHE A 85 -11.67 -13.11 -0.62
N ASP A 86 -11.87 -14.39 -0.33
CA ASP A 86 -12.80 -15.26 -1.06
C ASP A 86 -14.20 -15.04 -0.46
N LEU A 87 -15.02 -14.24 -1.14
CA LEU A 87 -16.35 -13.87 -0.68
C LEU A 87 -17.33 -15.06 -0.68
N GLU A 88 -17.16 -16.01 -1.61
CA GLU A 88 -18.01 -17.20 -1.69
C GLU A 88 -17.72 -18.16 -0.54
N LYS A 89 -16.44 -18.34 -0.20
CA LYS A 89 -16.01 -19.24 0.89
C LYS A 89 -15.89 -18.56 2.25
N HIS A 90 -16.17 -17.25 2.34
CA HIS A 90 -15.95 -16.43 3.53
C HIS A 90 -14.54 -16.62 4.13
N LYS A 91 -13.53 -16.68 3.27
CA LYS A 91 -12.15 -16.98 3.69
C LYS A 91 -11.23 -15.81 3.39
N LEU A 92 -10.49 -15.39 4.41
CA LEU A 92 -9.36 -14.47 4.28
C LEU A 92 -8.05 -15.26 4.13
N THR A 93 -7.29 -14.96 3.09
CA THR A 93 -5.91 -15.42 2.92
C THR A 93 -4.98 -14.23 3.13
N VAL A 94 -4.09 -14.35 4.12
CA VAL A 94 -3.09 -13.31 4.42
C VAL A 94 -1.71 -13.82 4.03
N THR A 95 -1.01 -13.07 3.19
CA THR A 95 0.36 -13.34 2.77
C THR A 95 1.25 -12.13 3.03
N GLY A 96 2.57 -12.30 2.83
CA GLY A 96 3.50 -11.19 2.92
C GLY A 96 3.17 -10.07 1.91
N PRO A 97 3.73 -8.87 2.10
CA PRO A 97 3.65 -7.81 1.10
C PRO A 97 4.16 -8.32 -0.25
N GLN A 98 3.53 -7.91 -1.35
CA GLN A 98 3.94 -8.30 -2.70
C GLN A 98 4.58 -7.12 -3.40
N TYR A 99 5.64 -7.35 -4.17
CA TYR A 99 6.35 -6.32 -4.92
C TYR A 99 6.32 -6.63 -6.43
N PRO A 100 6.53 -5.64 -7.31
CA PRO A 100 6.61 -5.86 -8.75
C PRO A 100 7.84 -6.69 -9.12
N GLU A 101 7.75 -7.52 -10.15
CA GLU A 101 8.83 -8.42 -10.59
C GLU A 101 10.14 -7.66 -10.86
N ARG A 102 10.06 -6.46 -11.43
CA ARG A 102 11.21 -5.57 -11.65
C ARG A 102 11.99 -5.23 -10.37
N HIS A 103 11.38 -5.36 -9.19
CA HIS A 103 12.00 -5.11 -7.89
C HIS A 103 12.45 -6.40 -7.17
N ALA A 104 12.20 -7.59 -7.74
CA ALA A 104 12.46 -8.87 -7.07
C ALA A 104 13.92 -9.12 -6.71
N ASN A 105 14.85 -8.45 -7.42
CA ASN A 105 16.29 -8.56 -7.17
C ASN A 105 16.87 -7.39 -6.37
N LEU A 106 16.05 -6.39 -6.00
CA LEU A 106 16.49 -5.28 -5.17
C LEU A 106 16.60 -5.77 -3.73
N PHE A 107 17.66 -5.39 -3.01
CA PHE A 107 17.85 -5.72 -1.59
C PHE A 107 17.83 -7.21 -1.23
N LYS A 108 18.01 -8.13 -2.18
CA LYS A 108 17.94 -9.60 -1.94
C LYS A 108 18.82 -10.13 -0.79
N ASP A 109 19.95 -9.46 -0.53
CA ASP A 109 20.90 -9.85 0.51
C ASP A 109 20.64 -9.11 1.84
N LEU A 110 19.65 -8.21 1.86
CA LEU A 110 19.29 -7.41 3.00
C LEU A 110 18.41 -8.23 3.94
N LYS A 111 18.88 -8.41 5.17
CA LYS A 111 18.14 -9.03 6.25
C LYS A 111 17.81 -8.03 7.33
N LEU A 112 16.85 -8.38 8.18
CA LEU A 112 16.62 -7.62 9.39
C LEU A 112 17.93 -7.61 10.21
N PRO A 113 18.34 -6.48 10.81
CA PRO A 113 19.54 -6.48 11.65
C PRO A 113 19.38 -7.37 12.88
N HIS A 114 20.01 -8.55 12.89
CA HIS A 114 20.01 -9.48 14.03
C HIS A 114 21.09 -9.07 15.06
N ASN A 115 20.87 -7.94 15.74
CA ASN A 115 21.75 -7.48 16.81
C ASN A 115 21.49 -8.22 18.14
N GLU A 116 22.24 -7.91 19.19
CA GLU A 116 22.09 -8.55 20.52
C GLU A 116 20.68 -8.44 21.13
N ASN A 117 19.89 -7.45 20.70
CA ASN A 117 18.51 -7.27 21.14
C ASN A 117 17.48 -7.98 20.27
N PHE A 118 17.90 -8.60 19.16
CA PHE A 118 17.02 -9.41 18.31
C PHE A 118 16.91 -10.83 18.87
N ASN A 119 15.73 -11.17 19.40
CA ASN A 119 15.43 -12.49 19.95
C ASN A 119 16.44 -12.99 21.02
N PRO A 120 16.75 -12.17 22.07
CA PRO A 120 17.79 -12.48 23.05
C PRO A 120 17.42 -13.65 23.95
N ASP A 121 18.41 -14.41 24.42
CA ASP A 121 18.19 -15.52 25.38
C ASP A 121 17.54 -15.04 26.69
N SER A 122 17.93 -13.85 27.15
CA SER A 122 17.34 -13.19 28.31
C SER A 122 16.38 -12.07 27.84
N PRO A 123 15.07 -12.15 28.13
CA PRO A 123 14.11 -11.12 27.73
C PRO A 123 14.44 -9.74 28.29
N SER A 124 14.63 -8.75 27.41
CA SER A 124 14.93 -7.35 27.74
C SER A 124 13.72 -6.39 27.64
N GLY A 125 12.57 -6.86 27.14
CA GLY A 125 11.36 -6.06 26.98
C GLY A 125 10.61 -5.73 28.28
N ALA A 126 9.62 -4.84 28.17
CA ALA A 126 8.73 -4.47 29.27
C ALA A 126 7.30 -5.01 29.05
N SER A 127 6.52 -5.10 30.13
CA SER A 127 5.12 -5.58 30.08
C SER A 127 5.01 -6.96 29.42
N TRP A 128 3.95 -7.21 28.64
CA TRP A 128 3.68 -8.47 27.97
C TRP A 128 4.78 -8.90 26.98
N VAL A 129 5.57 -7.97 26.44
CA VAL A 129 6.69 -8.27 25.51
C VAL A 129 7.75 -9.14 26.19
N ARG A 130 7.94 -8.97 27.51
CA ARG A 130 8.88 -9.79 28.29
C ARG A 130 8.46 -11.26 28.37
N GLY A 131 7.17 -11.54 28.22
CA GLY A 131 6.60 -12.89 28.26
C GLY A 131 6.56 -13.60 26.90
N LEU A 132 7.05 -12.98 25.82
CA LEU A 132 7.08 -13.61 24.50
C LEU A 132 8.12 -14.73 24.45
N SER A 133 7.72 -15.86 23.87
CA SER A 133 8.64 -16.95 23.53
C SER A 133 9.65 -16.51 22.47
N LYS A 134 10.84 -17.10 22.49
CA LYS A 134 11.84 -16.87 21.44
C LYS A 134 11.27 -17.26 20.09
N LEU A 135 11.57 -16.44 19.08
CA LEU A 135 11.25 -16.75 17.70
C LEU A 135 12.04 -18.00 17.27
N ASN A 136 11.35 -18.92 16.59
CA ASN A 136 12.01 -20.03 15.91
C ASN A 136 12.62 -19.56 14.57
N LYS A 137 13.41 -20.43 13.94
CA LYS A 137 14.09 -20.13 12.68
C LYS A 137 13.13 -19.64 11.58
N ILE A 138 11.98 -20.30 11.44
CA ILE A 138 10.98 -19.99 10.41
C ILE A 138 10.46 -18.57 10.60
N MET A 139 10.15 -18.18 11.84
CA MET A 139 9.66 -16.83 12.11
C MET A 139 10.73 -15.76 11.85
N GLY A 140 12.01 -16.06 12.12
CA GLY A 140 13.12 -15.20 11.73
C GLY A 140 13.21 -15.01 10.21
N GLU A 141 13.10 -16.10 9.46
CA GLU A 141 13.07 -16.07 7.98
C GLU A 141 11.88 -15.27 7.43
N VAL A 142 10.70 -15.39 8.06
CA VAL A 142 9.52 -14.58 7.71
C VAL A 142 9.79 -13.09 7.97
N LEU A 143 10.39 -12.73 9.11
CA LEU A 143 10.71 -11.33 9.40
C LEU A 143 11.74 -10.76 8.44
N ASP A 144 12.75 -11.55 8.05
CA ASP A 144 13.73 -11.16 7.04
C ASP A 144 13.06 -10.90 5.69
N GLU A 145 12.14 -11.78 5.25
CA GLU A 145 11.39 -11.58 4.00
C GLU A 145 10.47 -10.36 4.06
N PHE A 146 9.78 -10.13 5.19
CA PHE A 146 9.02 -8.90 5.38
C PHE A 146 9.91 -7.67 5.28
N TYR A 147 11.09 -7.69 5.91
CA TYR A 147 12.04 -6.59 5.85
C TYR A 147 12.54 -6.32 4.42
N HIS A 148 12.86 -7.38 3.68
CA HIS A 148 13.21 -7.32 2.26
C HIS A 148 12.07 -6.69 1.44
N ALA A 149 10.86 -7.24 1.53
CA ALA A 149 9.70 -6.75 0.79
C ALA A 149 9.41 -5.26 1.09
N HIS A 150 9.50 -4.84 2.35
CA HIS A 150 9.33 -3.42 2.73
C HIS A 150 10.30 -2.49 2.00
N ARG A 151 11.53 -2.94 1.73
CA ARG A 151 12.56 -2.15 1.05
C ARG A 151 12.36 -2.14 -0.46
N SER A 152 11.96 -3.28 -1.02
CA SER A 152 11.67 -3.44 -2.45
C SER A 152 10.38 -2.74 -2.90
N LEU A 153 9.52 -2.32 -1.97
CA LEU A 153 8.30 -1.56 -2.25
C LEU A 153 8.51 -0.06 -2.43
N GLY A 154 9.54 0.52 -1.79
CA GLY A 154 9.81 1.96 -1.80
C GLY A 154 10.87 2.43 -2.80
N SER A 155 11.53 1.49 -3.49
CA SER A 155 12.50 1.74 -4.58
C SER A 155 11.80 1.85 -5.91
#